data_AF-A0A6P0XU04-F1
#
_entry.id   AF-A0A6P0XU04-F1
#
_cell.length_a   1.000
_cell.length_b   1.000
_cell.length_c   1.000
_cell.angle_alpha   90.00
_cell.angle_beta   90.00
_cell.angle_gamma   90.00
#
_symmetry.space_group_name_H-M   'P 1'
#
loop_
_entity.id
_entity.type
_entity.pdbx_description
1 polymer ?
#
loop_
_entity_poly.entity_id
_entity_poly.type
_entity_poly.pdbx_seq_one_letter_code
_entity_poly.pdbx_strand_id
1 'polypeptide(L)' 'GPMFVHDLAGCTCYETDYFCLNEKMARVEVGDRVILNASGAYTSSVARSLHELPIPKEFVIRDNRLCLV' A
#
# COMPACT_ATOMS: atom_id res chain seq x y z
N GLY A 1 -5.91 -17.98 -12.10
CA GLY A 1 -5.05 -19.07 -11.59
C GLY A 1 -5.54 -19.50 -10.22
N PRO A 2 -4.82 -20.37 -9.50
CA PRO A 2 -5.14 -20.68 -8.11
C PRO A 2 -5.09 -19.43 -7.23
N MET A 3 -5.92 -19.39 -6.19
CA MET A 3 -6.00 -18.30 -5.21
C MET A 3 -5.35 -18.75 -3.90
N PHE A 4 -4.63 -17.84 -3.26
CA PHE A 4 -3.94 -18.05 -1.99
C PHE A 4 -4.41 -17.02 -0.96
N VAL A 5 -4.31 -17.37 0.32
CA VAL A 5 -4.61 -16.47 1.44
C VAL A 5 -3.31 -15.79 1.86
N HIS A 6 -3.32 -14.46 1.93
CA HIS A 6 -2.17 -13.63 2.27
C HIS A 6 -2.53 -12.62 3.37
N ASP A 7 -1.58 -12.39 4.28
CA ASP A 7 -1.55 -11.21 5.13
C ASP A 7 -0.58 -10.19 4.50
N LEU A 8 -1.04 -8.95 4.34
CA LEU A 8 -0.22 -7.87 3.79
C LEU A 8 0.29 -7.01 4.93
N ALA A 9 1.53 -7.25 5.35
CA ALA A 9 2.20 -6.48 6.39
C ALA A 9 2.83 -5.19 5.84
N GLY A 10 2.89 -4.16 6.68
CA GLY A 10 3.73 -2.99 6.48
C GLY A 10 5.21 -3.29 6.75
N CYS A 11 6.04 -2.27 6.60
CA CYS A 11 7.49 -2.40 6.72
C CYS A 11 8.05 -1.94 8.06
N THR A 12 7.20 -1.64 9.04
CA THR A 12 7.66 -1.22 10.37
C THR A 12 8.02 -2.42 11.24
N CYS A 13 8.90 -2.21 12.23
CA CYS A 13 9.16 -3.18 13.30
C CYS A 13 8.04 -3.16 14.36
N TYR A 14 6.78 -3.23 13.93
CA TYR A 14 5.61 -3.28 14.80
C TYR A 14 4.74 -4.47 14.42
N GLU A 15 4.42 -5.32 15.40
CA GLU A 15 3.83 -6.63 15.16
C GLU A 15 2.41 -6.56 14.58
N THR A 16 1.75 -5.41 14.69
CA THR A 16 0.38 -5.20 14.20
C THR A 16 0.31 -4.27 12.98
N ASP A 17 1.45 -3.97 12.36
CA ASP A 17 1.52 -3.19 11.12
C ASP A 17 1.05 -4.03 9.93
N TYR A 18 -0.27 -4.05 9.72
CA TYR A 18 -0.92 -4.74 8.61
C TYR A 18 -1.78 -3.77 7.80
N PHE A 19 -1.70 -3.87 6.48
CA PHE A 19 -2.65 -3.26 5.57
C PHE A 19 -3.94 -4.09 5.48
N CYS A 20 -3.79 -5.42 5.37
CA CYS A 20 -4.91 -6.36 5.25
C CYS A 20 -4.55 -7.72 5.86
N LEU A 21 -5.55 -8.45 6.36
CA LEU A 21 -5.40 -9.79 6.91
C LEU A 21 -6.33 -10.76 6.18
N ASN A 22 -5.86 -11.97 5.92
CA ASN A 22 -6.59 -13.08 5.28
C ASN A 22 -7.15 -12.76 3.89
N GLU A 23 -6.43 -11.97 3.09
CA GLU A 23 -6.87 -11.59 1.76
C GLU A 23 -6.64 -12.70 0.72
N LYS A 24 -7.66 -12.95 -0.09
CA LYS A 24 -7.59 -13.97 -1.16
C LYS A 24 -7.15 -13.32 -2.46
N MET A 25 -5.95 -13.67 -2.94
CA MET A 25 -5.42 -13.15 -4.20
C MET A 25 -4.54 -14.18 -4.94
N ALA A 26 -4.09 -13.82 -6.14
CA ALA A 26 -3.07 -14.59 -6.84
C ALA A 26 -1.78 -14.62 -5.99
N ARG A 27 -0.94 -15.64 -6.19
CA ARG A 27 0.35 -15.75 -5.50
C ARG A 27 1.19 -14.49 -5.72
N VAL A 28 1.66 -13.89 -4.63
CA VAL A 28 2.55 -12.72 -4.64
C VAL A 28 3.98 -13.19 -4.35
N GLU A 29 4.93 -12.72 -5.16
CA GLU A 29 6.36 -12.96 -4.98
C GLU A 29 7.12 -11.67 -4.67
N VAL A 30 8.35 -11.81 -4.18
CA VAL A 30 9.23 -10.65 -3.96
C VAL A 30 9.48 -9.94 -5.29
N GLY A 31 9.16 -8.65 -5.33
CA GLY A 31 9.30 -7.80 -6.52
C GLY A 31 7.97 -7.50 -7.22
N ASP A 32 6.90 -8.22 -6.89
CA ASP A 32 5.56 -7.92 -7.39
C ASP A 32 5.03 -6.61 -6.80
N ARG A 33 4.14 -5.95 -7.55
CA ARG A 33 3.45 -4.72 -7.11
C ARG A 33 2.03 -5.04 -6.71
N VAL A 34 1.63 -4.53 -5.56
CA VAL A 34 0.26 -4.63 -5.03
C VAL A 34 -0.41 -3.26 -5.09
N ILE A 35 -1.70 -3.22 -5.44
CA ILE A 35 -2.51 -2.00 -5.46
C ILE A 35 -3.51 -2.07 -4.31
N LEU A 36 -3.42 -1.11 -3.37
CA LEU A 36 -4.43 -0.88 -2.35
C LEU A 36 -5.45 0.13 -2.87
N ASN A 37 -6.61 -0.36 -3.33
CA ASN A 37 -7.68 0.49 -3.83
C ASN A 37 -8.39 1.24 -2.68
N ALA A 38 -9.20 2.25 -3.04
CA ALA A 38 -9.96 3.08 -2.10
C ALA A 38 -9.13 3.86 -1.04
N SER A 39 -7.83 4.06 -1.29
CA SER A 39 -6.91 4.83 -0.42
C SER A 39 -6.96 6.35 -0.64
N GLY A 40 -8.12 6.90 -1.03
CA GLY A 40 -8.27 8.31 -1.41
C GLY A 40 -8.68 9.23 -0.25
N ALA A 41 -9.18 8.69 0.85
CA ALA A 41 -9.65 9.44 2.01
C ALA A 41 -9.08 8.83 3.30
N TYR A 42 -8.75 9.67 4.27
CA TYR A 42 -8.20 9.27 5.57
C TYR A 42 -6.92 8.42 5.50
N THR A 43 -6.14 8.58 4.42
CA THR A 43 -4.87 7.85 4.24
C THR A 43 -3.68 8.78 4.44
N SER A 44 -3.45 9.73 3.54
CA SER A 44 -2.35 10.69 3.67
C SER A 44 -2.58 11.72 4.78
N SER A 45 -3.83 12.15 4.98
CA SER A 45 -4.21 13.08 6.06
C SER A 45 -3.85 12.60 7.47
N VAL A 46 -3.66 11.29 7.67
CA VAL A 46 -3.32 10.69 8.98
C VAL A 46 -1.94 10.03 8.98
N ALA A 47 -1.19 10.08 7.87
CA ALA A 47 0.10 9.43 7.73
C ALA A 47 1.15 10.01 8.70
N ARG A 48 2.01 9.13 9.24
CA ARG A 48 3.09 9.47 10.17
C ARG A 48 4.37 8.72 9.79
N SER A 49 5.51 9.30 10.12
CA SER A 49 6.83 8.71 9.87
C SER A 49 7.34 7.93 11.08
N LEU A 50 6.73 6.78 11.35
CA LEU A 50 7.31 5.81 12.29
C LEU A 50 8.60 5.24 11.69
N HIS A 51 9.65 5.10 12.52
CA HIS A 51 10.99 4.69 12.08
C HIS A 51 11.60 5.58 10.98
N GLU A 52 11.22 6.86 10.95
CA GLU A 52 11.69 7.83 9.95
C GLU A 52 11.37 7.43 8.50
N LEU A 53 10.40 6.52 8.30
CA LEU A 53 10.00 6.09 6.97
C LEU A 53 9.38 7.27 6.20
N PRO A 54 9.75 7.45 4.92
CA PRO A 54 9.21 8.54 4.12
C PRO A 54 7.74 8.31 3.82
N ILE A 55 6.95 9.39 3.86
CA ILE A 55 5.56 9.36 3.39
C ILE A 55 5.57 9.20 1.86
N PRO A 56 4.73 8.31 1.28
CA PRO A 56 4.66 8.12 -0.17
C PRO A 56 4.35 9.42 -0.92
N LYS A 57 4.98 9.60 -2.09
CA LYS A 57 4.66 10.72 -3.00
C LYS A 57 3.27 10.54 -3.59
N GLU A 58 2.51 11.63 -3.64
CA GLU A 58 1.21 11.66 -4.29
C GLU A 58 1.33 12.20 -5.71
N PHE A 59 0.59 11.57 -6.62
CA PHE A 59 0.51 12.01 -8.00
C PHE A 59 -0.95 12.05 -8.44
N VAL A 60 -1.29 13.04 -9.26
CA VAL A 60 -2.57 13.13 -9.97
C VAL A 60 -2.37 12.90 -11.45
N ILE A 61 -3.33 12.23 -12.09
CA ILE A 61 -3.35 12.09 -13.55
C ILE A 61 -4.21 13.22 -14.12
N ARG A 62 -3.61 14.07 -14.95
CA ARG A 62 -4.27 15.16 -15.66
C ARG A 62 -3.81 15.17 -17.11
N ASP A 63 -4.76 15.24 -18.04
CA ASP A 63 -4.45 15.27 -19.49
C ASP A 63 -3.52 14.11 -19.94
N ASN A 64 -3.76 12.91 -19.39
CA ASN A 64 -2.94 11.71 -19.59
C ASN A 64 -1.46 11.86 -19.18
N ARG A 65 -1.17 12.76 -18.24
CA ARG A 65 0.15 12.98 -17.65
C ARG A 65 0.09 12.82 -16.14
N LEU A 66 1.17 12.29 -15.58
CA LEU A 66 1.34 12.17 -14.14
C LEU A 66 1.96 13.46 -13.59
N CYS A 67 1.28 14.13 -12.67
CA CYS A 67 1.73 15.36 -12.03
C CYS A 67 1.93 15.10 -10.53
N LEU A 68 3.07 15.52 -9.99
CA LEU A 68 3.32 15.47 -8.54
C LEU A 68 2.41 16.48 -7.83
N VAL A 69 1.86 16.09 -6.68
CA VAL A 69 1.07 16.95 -5.77
C VAL A 69 1.98 17.59 -4.73
#